data_AF-A0A662S7E1-F1
#
_entry.id   AF-A0A662S7E1-F1
#
_cell.length_a   1.000
_cell.length_b   1.000
_cell.length_c   1.000
_cell.angle_alpha   90.00
_cell.angle_beta   90.00
_cell.angle_gamma   90.00
#
_symmetry.space_group_name_H-M   'P 1'
#
loop_
_entity.id
_entity.type
_entity.pdbx_description
1 polymer ?
#
loop_
_entity_poly.entity_id
_entity_poly.type
_entity_poly.pdbx_seq_one_letter_code
_entity_poly.pdbx_strand_id
1 'polypeptide(L)'
;MSGESPRLIVVTPTEGWIEEISAKISEPVRVSAADLFERPEDYLAGPAVLVLNPLGEPDARELRRALSGSEINPLTFTPVSVSHLVGPGREAAAGAVLRYALKWAEEAPRLTRRIRRTLRTPPKRISRRELLSLPRRVWSYPEAPRLVGACSGRLADSCRRCEAACPAGSISIGEGGPAISELSCKDCGLCASVCPTGALQIPTFSDWQVSHLDLLSPPERDLPWIALFTCDAGVSELARVKIHSAHVLPVRVPCAASAGWNAILRAAESGVDGVALYCPRMDCDRRDAYVKIVEEASKLAPLLNQAGVALQFLEGGPQAVAKAAEEVEVGGVGTSPTPLTIQRRRDLLSMAANLCSRPVTIEGLLYAVEVGQGCTLCGVCAEKCPMGALHLVEGEELTSLTFRRDLCVGCGYCVEVCPESAMKIHPAELDPREDPSKPRVLRSDELARCVECGAPIGPKSLVMAVYTRLKAQGMDKAAETALLCQQCRAKKMLEGLA
;
A
#
# COMPACT_ATOMS: atom_id res chain seq x y z
N MET A 1 0.69 -26.10 7.00
CA MET A 1 -0.04 -25.94 8.27
C MET A 1 0.94 -25.50 9.34
N SER A 2 0.59 -24.47 10.10
CA SER A 2 0.48 -24.58 11.55
C SER A 2 -0.81 -23.83 11.84
N GLY A 3 -1.91 -24.58 11.95
CA GLY A 3 -3.23 -24.04 12.31
C GLY A 3 -3.29 -23.74 13.81
N GLU A 4 -2.17 -23.28 14.37
CA GLU A 4 -2.07 -22.92 15.77
C GLU A 4 -2.55 -21.49 15.90
N SER A 5 -3.58 -21.31 16.73
CA SER A 5 -4.06 -19.99 17.10
C SER A 5 -2.92 -19.19 17.74
N PRO A 6 -2.85 -17.87 17.48
CA PRO A 6 -1.81 -17.04 18.06
C PRO A 6 -1.88 -17.10 19.58
N ARG A 7 -0.72 -17.22 20.22
CA ARG A 7 -0.61 -17.22 21.69
C ARG A 7 -0.52 -15.79 22.19
N LEU A 8 -1.32 -15.45 23.20
CA LEU A 8 -1.13 -14.22 23.95
C LEU A 8 -0.13 -14.49 25.07
N ILE A 9 0.97 -13.74 25.09
CA ILE A 9 2.02 -13.88 26.09
C ILE A 9 2.13 -12.56 26.82
N VAL A 10 1.92 -12.59 28.14
CA VAL A 10 1.96 -11.41 29.00
C VAL A 10 3.27 -11.43 29.78
N VAL A 11 4.11 -10.43 29.54
CA VAL A 11 5.43 -10.31 30.16
C VAL A 11 5.31 -9.55 31.47
N THR A 12 5.46 -10.26 32.58
CA THR A 12 5.27 -9.70 33.93
C THR A 12 6.53 -8.98 34.44
N PRO A 13 6.40 -7.94 35.29
CA PRO A 13 5.15 -7.46 35.91
C PRO A 13 4.34 -6.52 35.00
N THR A 14 3.04 -6.79 34.86
CA THR A 14 2.04 -5.94 34.19
C THR A 14 1.08 -5.29 35.19
N GLU A 15 0.44 -4.18 34.84
CA GLU A 15 -0.65 -3.65 35.65
C GLU A 15 -1.85 -4.63 35.64
N GLY A 16 -2.53 -4.83 36.78
CA GLY A 16 -3.56 -5.87 36.92
C GLY A 16 -4.72 -5.76 35.91
N TRP A 17 -5.09 -4.54 35.52
CA TRP A 17 -6.13 -4.32 34.51
C TRP A 17 -5.72 -4.84 33.11
N ILE A 18 -4.41 -4.84 32.79
CA ILE A 18 -3.89 -5.43 31.54
C ILE A 18 -4.09 -6.95 31.57
N GLU A 19 -3.87 -7.57 32.73
CA GLU A 19 -4.07 -9.01 32.90
C GLU A 19 -5.54 -9.40 32.76
N GLU A 20 -6.45 -8.61 33.35
CA GLU A 20 -7.90 -8.83 33.24
C GLU A 20 -8.39 -8.73 31.79
N ILE A 21 -7.96 -7.70 31.05
CA ILE A 21 -8.33 -7.54 29.63
C ILE A 21 -7.74 -8.67 28.80
N SER A 22 -6.47 -8.99 29.02
CA SER A 22 -5.79 -10.08 28.31
C SER A 22 -6.58 -11.37 28.46
N ALA A 23 -6.99 -11.72 29.68
CA ALA A 23 -7.79 -12.90 29.98
C ALA A 23 -9.20 -12.89 29.35
N LYS A 24 -9.82 -11.71 29.17
CA LYS A 24 -11.11 -11.57 28.46
C LYS A 24 -10.98 -11.81 26.95
N ILE A 25 -9.79 -11.61 26.38
CA ILE A 25 -9.56 -11.71 24.92
C ILE A 25 -9.05 -13.10 24.53
N SER A 26 -8.11 -13.66 25.29
CA SER A 26 -7.51 -14.98 25.04
C SER A 26 -6.90 -15.52 26.32
N GLU A 27 -6.66 -16.83 26.42
CA GLU A 27 -5.98 -17.44 27.57
C GLU A 27 -4.46 -17.12 27.53
N PRO A 28 -3.96 -16.20 28.39
CA PRO A 28 -2.60 -15.70 28.24
C PRO A 28 -1.59 -16.59 28.97
N VAL A 29 -0.43 -16.82 28.34
CA VAL A 29 0.75 -17.40 28.99
C VAL A 29 1.49 -16.28 29.72
N ARG A 30 1.70 -16.44 31.02
CA ARG A 30 2.41 -15.46 31.86
C ARG A 30 3.85 -15.90 32.08
N VAL A 31 4.78 -14.99 31.86
CA VAL A 31 6.22 -15.27 31.89
C VAL A 31 6.97 -14.01 32.32
N SER A 32 8.05 -14.16 33.10
CA SER A 32 8.90 -13.02 33.44
C SER A 32 9.73 -12.59 32.23
N ALA A 33 10.15 -11.32 32.18
CA ALA A 33 11.06 -10.88 31.12
C ALA A 33 12.30 -11.78 31.08
N ALA A 34 12.98 -12.01 32.21
CA ALA A 34 14.20 -12.83 32.28
C ALA A 34 14.01 -14.24 31.68
N ASP A 35 12.93 -14.95 32.07
CA ASP A 35 12.67 -16.31 31.58
C ASP A 35 12.45 -16.37 30.06
N LEU A 36 11.75 -15.37 29.51
CA LEU A 36 11.51 -15.29 28.06
C LEU A 36 12.83 -15.12 27.28
N PHE A 37 13.84 -14.47 27.84
CA PHE A 37 15.14 -14.29 27.19
C PHE A 37 16.08 -15.46 27.34
N GLU A 38 16.07 -16.10 28.52
CA GLU A 38 16.90 -17.27 28.75
C GLU A 38 16.45 -18.46 27.92
N ARG A 39 15.13 -18.64 27.75
CA ARG A 39 14.54 -19.80 27.05
C ARG A 39 13.34 -19.42 26.17
N PRO A 40 13.54 -18.59 25.14
CA PRO A 40 12.43 -18.16 24.29
C PRO A 40 11.72 -19.32 23.58
N GLU A 41 12.43 -20.40 23.26
CA GLU A 41 11.88 -21.61 22.63
C GLU A 41 10.78 -22.30 23.46
N ASP A 42 10.81 -22.16 24.78
CA ASP A 42 9.80 -22.74 25.66
C ASP A 42 8.44 -22.02 25.53
N TYR A 43 8.46 -20.77 25.04
CA TYR A 43 7.29 -19.89 25.00
C TYR A 43 6.87 -19.51 23.57
N LEU A 44 7.79 -19.46 22.60
CA LEU A 44 7.60 -18.91 21.26
C LEU A 44 7.70 -19.97 20.14
N ALA A 45 6.84 -21.00 20.19
CA ALA A 45 6.78 -22.05 19.17
C ALA A 45 5.91 -21.72 17.93
N GLY A 46 5.49 -20.46 17.75
CA GLY A 46 4.54 -20.07 16.71
C GLY A 46 4.18 -18.58 16.73
N PRO A 47 3.14 -18.15 16.01
CA PRO A 47 2.70 -16.76 16.05
C PRO A 47 2.27 -16.36 17.48
N ALA A 48 2.77 -15.22 17.95
CA ALA A 48 2.53 -14.76 19.32
C ALA A 48 2.32 -13.25 19.41
N VAL A 49 1.51 -12.81 20.37
CA VAL A 49 1.39 -11.40 20.76
C VAL A 49 2.04 -11.24 22.13
N LEU A 50 3.05 -10.37 22.20
CA LEU A 50 3.77 -10.07 23.43
C LEU A 50 3.22 -8.77 24.02
N VAL A 51 2.53 -8.87 25.15
CA VAL A 51 2.05 -7.71 25.91
C VAL A 51 3.15 -7.29 26.89
N LEU A 52 3.72 -6.11 26.66
CA LEU A 52 4.85 -5.57 27.43
C LEU A 52 4.36 -4.43 28.34
N ASN A 53 4.88 -4.37 29.57
CA ASN A 53 4.71 -3.24 30.51
C ASN A 53 5.97 -2.37 30.55
N PRO A 54 5.94 -1.08 30.95
CA PRO A 54 7.01 -0.16 30.63
C PRO A 54 8.17 -0.43 31.58
N LEU A 55 9.36 -0.52 31.02
CA LEU A 55 10.64 -0.60 31.74
C LEU A 55 10.98 -2.00 32.28
N GLY A 56 11.39 -2.84 31.36
CA GLY A 56 12.55 -3.70 31.55
C GLY A 56 13.24 -3.82 30.22
N GLU A 57 14.57 -3.74 30.21
CA GLU A 57 15.28 -4.47 29.17
C GLU A 57 14.76 -5.90 29.21
N PRO A 58 14.47 -6.49 28.06
CA PRO A 58 14.89 -6.02 26.73
C PRO A 58 13.73 -5.47 25.88
N ASP A 59 14.05 -4.44 25.07
CA ASP A 59 13.16 -3.92 24.01
C ASP A 59 12.80 -5.04 23.03
N ALA A 60 11.62 -5.01 22.40
CA ALA A 60 11.23 -5.94 21.33
C ALA A 60 12.32 -6.14 20.25
N ARG A 61 13.13 -5.10 19.98
CA ARG A 61 14.31 -5.16 19.12
C ARG A 61 15.40 -6.09 19.66
N GLU A 62 15.66 -6.07 20.96
CA GLU A 62 16.62 -6.96 21.62
C GLU A 62 16.12 -8.40 21.65
N LEU A 63 14.81 -8.60 21.86
CA LEU A 63 14.20 -9.93 21.71
C LEU A 63 14.39 -10.48 20.30
N ARG A 64 14.11 -9.69 19.26
CA ARG A 64 14.33 -10.11 17.86
C ARG A 64 15.81 -10.40 17.57
N ARG A 65 16.74 -9.65 18.17
CA ARG A 65 18.18 -9.90 18.05
C ARG A 65 18.62 -11.16 18.77
N ALA A 66 18.13 -11.41 19.98
CA ALA A 66 18.40 -12.64 20.72
C ALA A 66 17.90 -13.86 19.94
N LEU A 67 16.69 -13.75 19.37
CA LEU A 67 16.04 -14.81 18.60
C LEU A 67 16.64 -15.06 17.22
N SER A 68 17.44 -14.14 16.70
CA SER A 68 18.10 -14.26 15.39
C SER A 68 18.99 -15.51 15.28
N GLY A 69 19.48 -16.05 16.42
CA GLY A 69 20.25 -17.30 16.48
C GLY A 69 19.42 -18.59 16.69
N SER A 70 18.17 -18.48 17.13
CA SER A 70 17.27 -19.61 17.44
C SER A 70 16.60 -20.17 16.18
N GLU A 71 15.86 -21.28 16.22
CA GLU A 71 15.01 -21.75 15.10
C GLU A 71 13.73 -20.91 14.92
N ILE A 72 13.41 -20.06 15.90
CA ILE A 72 12.21 -19.23 15.92
C ILE A 72 12.33 -18.11 14.87
N ASN A 73 11.27 -17.90 14.09
CA ASN A 73 11.19 -16.75 13.19
C ASN A 73 10.71 -15.52 13.96
N PRO A 74 11.56 -14.51 14.22
CA PRO A 74 11.22 -13.39 15.08
C PRO A 74 10.17 -12.44 14.50
N LEU A 75 9.80 -12.63 13.22
CA LEU A 75 8.74 -11.87 12.57
C LEU A 75 7.35 -12.47 12.82
N THR A 76 7.27 -13.63 13.46
CA THR A 76 5.98 -14.27 13.83
C THR A 76 5.40 -13.74 15.13
N PHE A 77 6.17 -12.98 15.93
CA PHE A 77 5.65 -12.35 17.13
C PHE A 77 5.50 -10.83 17.00
N THR A 78 4.48 -10.30 17.66
CA THR A 78 4.07 -8.89 17.63
C THR A 78 4.17 -8.28 19.03
N PRO A 79 5.09 -7.33 19.26
CA PRO A 79 5.14 -6.59 20.51
C PRO A 79 4.01 -5.56 20.59
N VAL A 80 3.37 -5.47 21.73
CA VAL A 80 2.31 -4.50 22.04
C VAL A 80 2.59 -3.88 23.39
N SER A 81 2.59 -2.54 23.44
CA SER A 81 2.62 -1.76 24.67
C SER A 81 1.33 -0.95 24.77
N VAL A 82 0.66 -1.04 25.92
CA VAL A 82 -0.56 -0.30 26.23
C VAL A 82 -0.40 0.59 27.48
N SER A 83 0.79 0.61 28.07
CA SER A 83 1.05 1.27 29.36
C SER A 83 0.97 2.80 29.31
N HIS A 84 1.03 3.39 28.11
CA HIS A 84 0.84 4.83 27.90
C HIS A 84 -0.64 5.25 27.91
N LEU A 85 -1.57 4.29 27.79
CA LEU A 85 -3.01 4.52 27.86
C LEU A 85 -3.44 4.76 29.30
N VAL A 86 -3.97 5.95 29.56
CA VAL A 86 -4.38 6.39 30.89
C VAL A 86 -5.73 7.10 30.82
N GLY A 87 -6.48 7.08 31.93
CA GLY A 87 -7.81 7.69 32.02
C GLY A 87 -8.98 6.71 31.83
N PRO A 88 -10.23 7.21 31.81
CA PRO A 88 -11.41 6.46 31.41
C PRO A 88 -11.25 5.89 29.98
N GLY A 89 -12.01 4.86 29.61
CA GLY A 89 -11.91 4.26 28.25
C GLY A 89 -10.64 3.45 27.96
N ARG A 90 -9.57 3.56 28.77
CA ARG A 90 -8.26 2.90 28.55
C ARG A 90 -8.35 1.38 28.36
N GLU A 91 -9.28 0.72 29.05
CA GLU A 91 -9.45 -0.72 28.94
C GLU A 91 -10.00 -1.12 27.57
N ALA A 92 -10.94 -0.33 27.06
CA ALA A 92 -11.52 -0.52 25.76
C ALA A 92 -10.47 -0.25 24.66
N ALA A 93 -9.64 0.78 24.83
CA ALA A 93 -8.52 1.10 23.95
C ALA A 93 -7.46 0.00 23.91
N ALA A 94 -7.02 -0.48 25.07
CA ALA A 94 -6.09 -1.61 25.15
C ALA A 94 -6.70 -2.86 24.51
N GLY A 95 -7.99 -3.12 24.74
CA GLY A 95 -8.70 -4.23 24.13
C GLY A 95 -8.71 -4.16 22.59
N ALA A 96 -8.90 -2.97 22.00
CA ALA A 96 -8.84 -2.77 20.56
C ALA A 96 -7.44 -3.08 19.99
N VAL A 97 -6.39 -2.55 20.61
CA VAL A 97 -4.99 -2.81 20.20
C VAL A 97 -4.66 -4.30 20.29
N LEU A 98 -5.06 -4.96 21.38
CA LEU A 98 -4.80 -6.39 21.58
C LEU A 98 -5.56 -7.27 20.58
N ARG A 99 -6.84 -6.98 20.30
CA ARG A 99 -7.61 -7.69 19.26
C ARG A 99 -6.98 -7.53 17.88
N TYR A 100 -6.58 -6.32 17.52
CA TYR A 100 -5.86 -6.06 16.28
C TYR A 100 -4.55 -6.85 16.21
N ALA A 101 -3.75 -6.83 17.29
CA ALA A 101 -2.48 -7.54 17.33
C ALA A 101 -2.64 -9.06 17.22
N LEU A 102 -3.65 -9.64 17.88
CA LEU A 102 -3.97 -11.06 17.75
C LEU A 102 -4.38 -11.40 16.32
N LYS A 103 -5.25 -10.59 15.72
CA LYS A 103 -5.64 -10.79 14.32
C LYS A 103 -4.44 -10.74 13.39
N TRP A 104 -3.52 -9.80 13.62
CA TRP A 104 -2.28 -9.73 12.85
C TRP A 104 -1.38 -10.96 13.07
N ALA A 105 -1.27 -11.46 14.30
CA ALA A 105 -0.47 -12.65 14.57
C ALA A 105 -0.99 -13.90 13.82
N GLU A 106 -2.30 -14.03 13.57
CA GLU A 106 -2.86 -15.08 12.70
C GLU A 106 -2.36 -14.98 11.24
N GLU A 107 -2.15 -13.76 10.78
CA GLU A 107 -1.84 -13.41 9.40
C GLU A 107 -0.33 -13.40 9.12
N ALA A 108 0.49 -13.05 10.12
CA ALA A 108 1.94 -12.91 10.02
C ALA A 108 2.67 -14.11 9.37
N PRO A 109 2.29 -15.39 9.61
CA PRO A 109 2.92 -16.54 8.96
C PRO A 109 2.81 -16.53 7.42
N ARG A 110 1.83 -15.84 6.82
CA ARG A 110 1.61 -15.87 5.36
C ARG A 110 2.78 -15.28 4.57
N LEU A 111 3.32 -14.15 5.04
CA LEU A 111 4.44 -13.47 4.39
C LEU A 111 5.79 -13.87 4.98
N THR A 112 5.84 -14.12 6.29
CA THR A 112 7.10 -14.39 6.98
C THR A 112 7.71 -15.76 6.64
N ARG A 113 6.90 -16.75 6.23
CA ARG A 113 7.38 -18.05 5.75
C ARG A 113 8.25 -17.97 4.49
N ARG A 114 8.10 -16.92 3.69
CA ARG A 114 8.89 -16.72 2.46
C ARG A 114 10.21 -15.98 2.71
N ILE A 115 10.48 -15.57 3.96
CA ILE A 115 11.70 -14.86 4.33
C ILE A 115 12.75 -15.88 4.72
N ARG A 116 13.82 -15.92 3.92
CA ARG A 116 15.02 -16.67 4.29
C ARG A 116 15.84 -15.83 5.25
N ARG A 117 16.52 -16.51 6.17
CA ARG A 117 17.54 -15.88 7.03
C ARG A 117 18.65 -15.37 6.13
N THR A 118 19.05 -14.12 6.33
CA THR A 118 20.16 -13.53 5.60
C THR A 118 21.30 -13.21 6.55
N LEU A 119 22.51 -13.34 6.03
CA LEU A 119 23.70 -12.83 6.69
C LEU A 119 23.72 -11.32 6.56
N ARG A 120 23.47 -10.60 7.66
CA ARG A 120 23.59 -9.14 7.63
C ARG A 120 25.07 -8.76 7.65
N THR A 121 25.51 -8.06 6.61
CA THR A 121 26.83 -7.42 6.62
C THR A 121 26.85 -6.30 7.65
N PRO A 122 27.94 -6.12 8.40
CA PRO A 122 28.05 -5.07 9.39
C PRO A 122 27.84 -3.69 8.73
N PRO A 123 27.16 -2.75 9.41
CA PRO A 123 26.72 -1.48 8.82
C PRO A 123 27.86 -0.51 8.48
N LYS A 124 29.11 -0.83 8.85
CA LYS A 124 30.30 -0.01 8.58
C LYS A 124 31.43 -0.87 8.02
N ARG A 125 32.38 -0.24 7.30
CA ARG A 125 33.67 -0.86 6.99
C ARG A 125 34.34 -1.21 8.32
N ILE A 126 34.52 -2.50 8.55
CA ILE A 126 35.19 -3.04 9.72
C ILE A 126 36.62 -3.43 9.33
N SER A 127 37.54 -3.23 10.25
CA SER A 127 38.90 -3.71 10.13
C SER A 127 38.94 -5.24 10.17
N ARG A 128 40.03 -5.81 9.66
CA ARG A 128 40.25 -7.27 9.69
C ARG A 128 40.27 -7.84 11.12
N ARG A 129 40.68 -7.04 12.11
CA ARG A 129 40.69 -7.40 13.53
C ARG A 129 39.28 -7.43 14.11
N GLU A 130 38.44 -6.45 13.77
CA GLU A 130 37.03 -6.40 14.17
C GLU A 130 36.22 -7.54 13.54
N LEU A 131 36.52 -7.92 12.28
CA LEU A 131 35.88 -9.06 11.63
C LEU A 131 36.07 -10.38 12.40
N LEU A 132 37.23 -10.56 13.03
CA LEU A 132 37.56 -11.77 13.80
C LEU A 132 37.02 -11.75 15.24
N SER A 133 36.65 -10.57 15.76
CA SER A 133 36.02 -10.40 17.07
C SER A 133 34.49 -10.23 16.99
N LEU A 134 33.91 -10.20 15.80
CA LEU A 134 32.47 -10.13 15.63
C LEU A 134 31.81 -11.41 16.20
N PRO A 135 30.68 -11.28 16.92
CA PRO A 135 29.91 -12.45 17.33
C PRO A 135 29.54 -13.30 16.10
N ARG A 136 29.50 -14.63 16.29
CA ARG A 136 29.19 -15.61 15.24
C ARG A 136 28.00 -15.13 14.40
N ARG A 137 28.21 -14.93 13.09
CA ARG A 137 27.22 -14.71 12.01
C ARG A 137 25.80 -14.47 12.55
N VAL A 138 25.44 -13.21 12.82
CA VAL A 138 24.07 -12.87 13.23
C VAL A 138 23.17 -13.02 12.01
N TRP A 139 22.53 -14.19 11.90
CA TRP A 139 21.50 -14.44 10.92
C TRP A 139 20.31 -13.53 11.22
N SER A 140 20.06 -12.52 10.40
CA SER A 140 18.90 -11.65 10.59
C SER A 140 17.75 -12.09 9.71
N TYR A 141 16.53 -11.84 10.18
CA TYR A 141 15.34 -11.88 9.36
C TYR A 141 15.05 -10.46 8.88
N PRO A 142 15.41 -10.09 7.63
CA PRO A 142 15.19 -8.74 7.15
C PRO A 142 13.69 -8.48 7.02
N GLU A 143 13.24 -7.30 7.46
CA GLU A 143 11.89 -6.79 7.18
C GLU A 143 11.81 -6.18 5.77
N ALA A 144 12.48 -6.84 4.82
CA ALA A 144 12.58 -6.37 3.45
C ALA A 144 11.24 -6.56 2.73
N PRO A 145 10.82 -5.58 1.90
CA PRO A 145 9.65 -5.71 1.03
C PRO A 145 9.77 -6.93 0.11
N ARG A 146 8.65 -7.61 -0.11
CA ARG A 146 8.54 -8.81 -0.95
C ARG A 146 7.55 -8.57 -2.08
N LEU A 147 7.88 -9.06 -3.26
CA LEU A 147 6.96 -9.11 -4.39
C LEU A 147 5.95 -10.24 -4.14
N VAL A 148 4.67 -9.89 -4.06
CA VAL A 148 3.56 -10.86 -3.85
C VAL A 148 2.43 -10.71 -4.85
N GLY A 149 2.35 -9.58 -5.55
CA GLY A 149 1.42 -9.34 -6.64
C GLY A 149 2.12 -9.29 -8.01
N ALA A 150 1.33 -9.24 -9.08
CA ALA A 150 1.80 -9.26 -10.46
C ALA A 150 2.32 -7.89 -10.94
N CYS A 151 3.31 -7.30 -10.26
CA CYS A 151 4.12 -6.24 -10.89
C CYS A 151 5.03 -6.90 -11.95
N SER A 152 4.45 -7.26 -13.10
CA SER A 152 5.11 -7.99 -14.17
C SER A 152 4.59 -7.55 -15.53
N GLY A 153 5.39 -7.76 -16.59
CA GLY A 153 5.05 -7.38 -17.95
C GLY A 153 4.79 -5.87 -18.07
N ARG A 154 3.70 -5.50 -18.76
CA ARG A 154 3.37 -4.10 -19.10
C ARG A 154 3.34 -3.12 -17.93
N LEU A 155 3.04 -3.59 -16.72
CA LEU A 155 3.05 -2.73 -15.53
C LEU A 155 4.48 -2.39 -15.08
N ALA A 156 5.40 -3.35 -15.17
CA ALA A 156 6.82 -3.15 -14.86
C ALA A 156 7.48 -2.24 -15.89
N ASP A 157 7.07 -2.33 -17.17
CA ASP A 157 7.60 -1.48 -18.24
C ASP A 157 7.21 0.00 -18.08
N SER A 158 6.09 0.28 -17.42
CA SER A 158 5.48 1.62 -17.35
C SER A 158 5.51 2.29 -15.98
N CYS A 159 5.67 1.55 -14.88
CA CYS A 159 5.61 2.10 -13.52
C CYS A 159 6.96 2.00 -12.80
N ARG A 160 7.61 3.14 -12.55
CA ARG A 160 8.90 3.23 -11.82
C ARG A 160 8.83 3.81 -10.40
N ARG A 161 7.64 3.89 -9.80
CA ARG A 161 7.43 4.56 -8.50
C ARG A 161 8.29 3.98 -7.37
N CYS A 162 8.38 2.65 -7.27
CA CYS A 162 9.15 2.01 -6.20
C CYS A 162 10.66 2.22 -6.33
N GLU A 163 11.18 2.20 -7.57
CA GLU A 163 12.58 2.50 -7.91
C GLU A 163 12.90 3.97 -7.58
N ALA A 164 12.08 4.91 -8.07
CA ALA A 164 12.27 6.35 -7.84
C ALA A 164 12.16 6.75 -6.35
N ALA A 165 11.28 6.09 -5.58
CA ALA A 165 11.10 6.40 -4.17
C ALA A 165 12.28 5.90 -3.31
N CYS A 166 12.98 4.83 -3.69
CA CYS A 166 13.97 4.14 -2.86
C CYS A 166 15.20 5.02 -2.52
N PRO A 167 15.37 5.49 -1.26
CA PRO A 167 16.52 6.33 -0.91
C PRO A 167 17.86 5.58 -0.96
N ALA A 168 17.82 4.25 -0.74
CA ALA A 168 18.99 3.41 -0.73
C ALA A 168 19.43 2.92 -2.13
N GLY A 169 18.67 3.22 -3.19
CA GLY A 169 18.94 2.71 -4.54
C GLY A 169 18.93 1.18 -4.63
N SER A 170 18.18 0.51 -3.77
CA SER A 170 18.19 -0.95 -3.63
C SER A 170 17.24 -1.67 -4.59
N ILE A 171 16.46 -0.95 -5.38
CA ILE A 171 15.42 -1.50 -6.25
C ILE A 171 15.80 -1.22 -7.69
N SER A 172 15.72 -2.24 -8.54
CA SER A 172 15.78 -2.12 -9.99
C SER A 172 14.57 -2.78 -10.64
N ILE A 173 14.02 -2.18 -11.69
CA ILE A 173 12.88 -2.76 -12.41
C ILE A 173 13.34 -3.33 -13.75
N GLY A 174 13.12 -4.63 -13.95
CA GLY A 174 13.33 -5.33 -15.22
C GLY A 174 12.06 -6.05 -15.69
N GLU A 175 12.19 -6.91 -16.70
CA GLU A 175 11.07 -7.63 -17.34
C GLU A 175 10.23 -8.46 -16.35
N GLY A 176 10.88 -9.00 -15.31
CA GLY A 176 10.25 -9.78 -14.24
C GLY A 176 9.64 -8.97 -13.10
N GLY A 177 9.66 -7.63 -13.18
CA GLY A 177 9.23 -6.73 -12.10
C GLY A 177 10.38 -6.18 -11.25
N PRO A 178 10.08 -5.65 -10.06
CA PRO A 178 11.08 -5.07 -9.17
C PRO A 178 11.95 -6.14 -8.52
N ALA A 179 13.26 -6.05 -8.73
CA ALA A 179 14.28 -6.79 -8.01
C ALA A 179 14.82 -5.93 -6.86
N ILE A 180 14.98 -6.53 -5.66
CA ILE A 180 15.41 -5.83 -4.46
C ILE A 180 16.74 -6.43 -3.99
N SER A 181 17.78 -5.60 -3.87
CA SER A 181 19.05 -5.98 -3.27
C SER A 181 18.91 -6.05 -1.74
N GLU A 182 18.91 -7.26 -1.19
CA GLU A 182 18.81 -7.50 0.26
C GLU A 182 20.03 -6.95 1.04
N LEU A 183 21.16 -6.73 0.39
CA LEU A 183 22.38 -6.22 1.02
C LEU A 183 22.35 -4.71 1.25
N SER A 184 21.76 -3.95 0.33
CA SER A 184 21.67 -2.49 0.44
C SER A 184 20.35 -2.02 1.02
N CYS A 185 19.30 -2.85 0.98
CA CYS A 185 17.99 -2.50 1.51
C CYS A 185 18.05 -2.15 3.00
N LYS A 186 17.30 -1.11 3.37
CA LYS A 186 17.21 -0.64 4.77
C LYS A 186 15.94 -1.09 5.47
N ASP A 187 15.08 -1.88 4.82
CA ASP A 187 13.83 -2.38 5.41
C ASP A 187 12.89 -1.25 5.88
N CYS A 188 12.86 -0.10 5.17
CA CYS A 188 12.01 1.04 5.52
C CYS A 188 10.58 0.92 5.01
N GLY A 189 10.35 0.13 3.95
CA GLY A 189 9.02 -0.11 3.42
C GLY A 189 8.42 0.99 2.55
N LEU A 190 9.13 2.09 2.27
CA LEU A 190 8.63 3.18 1.42
C LEU A 190 8.19 2.71 0.03
N CYS A 191 8.91 1.76 -0.57
CA CYS A 191 8.54 1.22 -1.88
C CYS A 191 7.20 0.45 -1.86
N ALA A 192 6.88 -0.19 -0.74
CA ALA A 192 5.60 -0.85 -0.55
C ALA A 192 4.50 0.19 -0.31
N SER A 193 4.75 1.29 0.39
CA SER A 193 3.75 2.34 0.63
C SER A 193 3.37 3.10 -0.64
N VAL A 194 4.34 3.41 -1.53
CA VAL A 194 4.08 4.10 -2.81
C VAL A 194 3.57 3.16 -3.93
N CYS A 195 3.56 1.85 -3.71
CA CYS A 195 3.09 0.89 -4.69
C CYS A 195 1.57 1.02 -4.87
N PRO A 196 1.07 1.44 -6.05
CA PRO A 196 -0.37 1.68 -6.22
C PRO A 196 -1.19 0.39 -6.33
N THR A 197 -0.55 -0.73 -6.67
CA THR A 197 -1.20 -2.03 -6.88
C THR A 197 -1.05 -2.99 -5.71
N GLY A 198 -0.26 -2.64 -4.69
CA GLY A 198 0.05 -3.56 -3.59
C GLY A 198 0.94 -4.73 -4.01
N ALA A 199 1.67 -4.63 -5.13
CA ALA A 199 2.54 -5.71 -5.57
C ALA A 199 3.73 -5.94 -4.64
N LEU A 200 4.28 -4.88 -4.05
CA LEU A 200 5.27 -4.96 -2.98
C LEU A 200 4.59 -4.88 -1.63
N GLN A 201 4.84 -5.88 -0.78
CA GLN A 201 4.28 -5.97 0.58
C GLN A 201 5.39 -6.17 1.60
N ILE A 202 5.23 -5.60 2.79
CA ILE A 202 6.21 -5.77 3.86
C ILE A 202 5.70 -6.87 4.80
N PRO A 203 6.51 -7.86 5.15
CA PRO A 203 6.03 -9.00 5.93
C PRO A 203 5.47 -8.68 7.30
N THR A 204 5.86 -7.55 7.88
CA THR A 204 5.45 -7.07 9.21
C THR A 204 4.50 -5.88 9.17
N PHE A 205 4.11 -5.43 7.97
CA PHE A 205 3.08 -4.41 7.73
C PHE A 205 2.60 -4.44 6.27
N SER A 206 1.55 -5.22 6.02
CA SER A 206 1.04 -5.51 4.67
C SER A 206 -0.40 -5.06 4.50
N ASP A 207 -0.93 -5.10 3.28
CA ASP A 207 -2.34 -4.76 3.01
C ASP A 207 -3.32 -5.68 3.75
N TRP A 208 -2.95 -6.93 4.01
CA TRP A 208 -3.73 -7.82 4.89
C TRP A 208 -3.77 -7.32 6.33
N GLN A 209 -2.72 -6.68 6.81
CA GLN A 209 -2.73 -6.07 8.13
C GLN A 209 -3.54 -4.78 8.13
N VAL A 210 -3.37 -3.95 7.09
CA VAL A 210 -4.14 -2.71 6.89
C VAL A 210 -5.64 -3.01 6.86
N SER A 211 -6.08 -4.08 6.18
CA SER A 211 -7.50 -4.43 6.08
C SER A 211 -8.19 -4.72 7.41
N HIS A 212 -7.43 -4.93 8.49
CA HIS A 212 -7.94 -5.18 9.84
C HIS A 212 -7.75 -4.00 10.79
N LEU A 213 -7.29 -2.83 10.32
CA LEU A 213 -7.15 -1.64 11.15
C LEU A 213 -8.50 -1.11 11.68
N ASP A 214 -9.63 -1.54 11.13
CA ASP A 214 -10.98 -1.34 11.68
C ASP A 214 -11.16 -1.98 13.06
N LEU A 215 -10.32 -2.96 13.43
CA LEU A 215 -10.31 -3.48 14.81
C LEU A 215 -9.81 -2.45 15.83
N LEU A 216 -9.18 -1.36 15.37
CA LEU A 216 -8.82 -0.19 16.17
C LEU A 216 -9.95 0.82 16.31
N SER A 217 -11.14 0.55 15.76
CA SER A 217 -12.30 1.44 15.86
C SER A 217 -12.65 1.76 17.33
N PRO A 218 -12.96 3.03 17.64
CA PRO A 218 -13.25 3.46 19.00
C PRO A 218 -14.63 2.93 19.46
N PRO A 219 -14.71 2.28 20.64
CA PRO A 219 -15.97 1.82 21.22
C PRO A 219 -16.78 2.95 21.90
N GLU A 220 -16.14 3.79 22.73
CA GLU A 220 -16.74 4.94 23.43
C GLU A 220 -15.90 6.21 23.17
N ARG A 221 -16.55 7.38 23.04
CA ARG A 221 -15.93 8.66 22.64
C ARG A 221 -15.84 9.66 23.79
N ASP A 222 -15.12 9.29 24.83
CA ASP A 222 -14.77 10.17 25.94
C ASP A 222 -13.52 11.02 25.66
N LEU A 223 -12.56 10.47 24.93
CA LEU A 223 -11.34 11.15 24.47
C LEU A 223 -11.10 10.90 22.98
N PRO A 224 -10.31 11.76 22.30
CA PRO A 224 -9.87 11.53 20.93
C PRO A 224 -9.08 10.23 20.80
N TRP A 225 -9.24 9.54 19.68
CA TRP A 225 -8.53 8.31 19.32
C TRP A 225 -7.55 8.58 18.19
N ILE A 226 -6.28 8.22 18.40
CA ILE A 226 -5.21 8.52 17.44
C ILE A 226 -4.52 7.23 17.02
N ALA A 227 -4.64 6.84 15.75
CA ALA A 227 -3.84 5.76 15.19
C ALA A 227 -2.41 6.27 14.89
N LEU A 228 -1.43 5.76 15.62
CA LEU A 228 -0.04 6.20 15.54
C LEU A 228 0.85 5.12 14.91
N PHE A 229 1.29 5.34 13.67
CA PHE A 229 2.21 4.46 12.97
C PHE A 229 3.67 4.75 13.37
N THR A 230 4.33 3.79 14.00
CA THR A 230 5.71 3.95 14.47
C THR A 230 6.51 2.65 14.47
N CYS A 231 7.84 2.77 14.49
CA CYS A 231 8.72 1.61 14.59
C CYS A 231 8.88 1.09 16.02
N ASP A 232 9.56 -0.04 16.21
CA ASP A 232 9.78 -0.64 17.54
C ASP A 232 10.34 0.37 18.56
N ALA A 233 11.31 1.20 18.14
CA ALA A 233 11.87 2.22 19.03
C ALA A 233 10.82 3.24 19.48
N GLY A 234 9.85 3.57 18.62
CA GLY A 234 8.83 4.55 18.99
C GLY A 234 7.74 3.94 19.87
N VAL A 235 7.42 2.65 19.68
CA VAL A 235 6.59 1.90 20.65
C VAL A 235 7.25 1.91 22.03
N SER A 236 8.56 1.67 22.10
CA SER A 236 9.33 1.70 23.35
C SER A 236 9.37 3.09 24.00
N GLU A 237 9.55 4.16 23.23
CA GLU A 237 9.53 5.54 23.76
C GLU A 237 8.14 5.97 24.22
N LEU A 238 7.07 5.56 23.52
CA LEU A 238 5.69 5.86 23.93
C LEU A 238 5.36 5.29 25.30
N ALA A 239 5.84 4.08 25.61
CA ALA A 239 5.65 3.45 26.91
C ALA A 239 6.21 4.29 28.09
N ARG A 240 7.09 5.26 27.81
CA ARG A 240 7.74 6.14 28.81
C ARG A 240 6.99 7.44 29.05
N VAL A 241 5.92 7.71 28.32
CA VAL A 241 5.08 8.90 28.48
C VAL A 241 3.65 8.48 28.80
N LYS A 242 2.97 9.24 29.66
CA LYS A 242 1.55 9.07 29.93
C LYS A 242 0.78 10.14 29.16
N ILE A 243 -0.20 9.72 28.37
CA ILE A 243 -0.99 10.61 27.51
C ILE A 243 -2.43 10.59 28.00
N HIS A 244 -2.85 11.68 28.63
CA HIS A 244 -4.19 11.81 29.22
C HIS A 244 -5.20 12.50 28.29
N SER A 245 -4.72 13.20 27.27
CA SER A 245 -5.54 13.98 26.33
C SER A 245 -6.18 13.15 25.22
N ALA A 246 -5.68 11.94 24.95
CA ALA A 246 -6.17 11.08 23.87
C ALA A 246 -5.78 9.60 24.08
N HIS A 247 -6.54 8.71 23.46
CA HIS A 247 -6.18 7.30 23.28
C HIS A 247 -5.29 7.12 22.05
N VAL A 248 -3.98 7.18 22.27
CA VAL A 248 -2.98 6.92 21.23
C VAL A 248 -2.83 5.41 21.03
N LEU A 249 -3.21 4.90 19.87
CA LEU A 249 -3.13 3.48 19.52
C LEU A 249 -1.88 3.22 18.67
N PRO A 250 -0.80 2.64 19.23
CA PRO A 250 0.42 2.40 18.47
C PRO A 250 0.23 1.25 17.48
N VAL A 251 0.37 1.55 16.20
CA VAL A 251 0.46 0.56 15.13
C VAL A 251 1.92 0.35 14.79
N ARG A 252 2.45 -0.80 15.18
CA ARG A 252 3.83 -1.17 14.91
C ARG A 252 4.04 -1.40 13.42
N VAL A 253 5.01 -0.69 12.85
CA VAL A 253 5.47 -0.82 11.47
C VAL A 253 7.01 -0.93 11.41
N PRO A 254 7.64 -1.49 10.36
CA PRO A 254 9.11 -1.52 10.26
C PRO A 254 9.74 -0.12 10.35
N CYS A 255 9.06 0.86 9.75
CA CYS A 255 9.38 2.28 9.76
C CYS A 255 8.09 3.05 9.43
N ALA A 256 7.90 4.24 10.00
CA ALA A 256 6.75 5.10 9.68
C ALA A 256 6.60 5.36 8.17
N ALA A 257 7.70 5.30 7.40
CA ALA A 257 7.70 5.36 5.93
C ALA A 257 6.85 4.30 5.21
N SER A 258 6.57 3.18 5.88
CA SER A 258 5.72 2.12 5.33
C SER A 258 4.21 2.40 5.47
N ALA A 259 3.81 3.34 6.31
CA ALA A 259 2.43 3.77 6.47
C ALA A 259 2.05 4.76 5.35
N GLY A 260 1.76 4.20 4.16
CA GLY A 260 1.30 4.99 3.02
C GLY A 260 -0.18 5.35 3.08
N TRP A 261 -0.67 5.90 1.97
CA TRP A 261 -2.07 6.29 1.82
C TRP A 261 -3.06 5.18 2.19
N ASN A 262 -2.73 3.92 1.88
CA ASN A 262 -3.62 2.80 2.19
C ASN A 262 -3.85 2.66 3.70
N ALA A 263 -2.78 2.74 4.49
CA ALA A 263 -2.86 2.67 5.95
C ALA A 263 -3.52 3.90 6.55
N ILE A 264 -3.20 5.10 6.03
CA ILE A 264 -3.73 6.37 6.51
C ILE A 264 -5.24 6.45 6.27
N LEU A 265 -5.68 6.21 5.03
CA LEU A 265 -7.10 6.25 4.67
C LEU A 265 -7.89 5.19 5.41
N ARG A 266 -7.34 3.98 5.57
CA ARG A 266 -8.01 2.92 6.33
C ARG A 266 -8.14 3.26 7.81
N ALA A 267 -7.10 3.80 8.43
CA ALA A 267 -7.18 4.26 9.82
C ALA A 267 -8.24 5.34 9.97
N ALA A 268 -8.25 6.36 9.09
CA ALA A 268 -9.25 7.42 9.08
C ALA A 268 -10.68 6.86 8.91
N GLU A 269 -10.89 5.96 7.95
CA GLU A 269 -12.20 5.30 7.72
C GLU A 269 -12.64 4.42 8.90
N SER A 270 -11.69 3.98 9.75
CA SER A 270 -11.97 3.21 10.98
C SER A 270 -12.57 4.06 12.09
N GLY A 271 -12.72 5.37 11.89
CA GLY A 271 -13.40 6.28 12.81
C GLY A 271 -12.49 6.90 13.87
N VAL A 272 -11.17 6.86 13.68
CA VAL A 272 -10.21 7.57 14.54
C VAL A 272 -10.25 9.07 14.28
N ASP A 273 -9.94 9.85 15.31
CA ASP A 273 -9.92 11.31 15.26
C ASP A 273 -8.59 11.85 14.74
N GLY A 274 -7.52 11.07 14.87
CA GLY A 274 -6.20 11.41 14.37
C GLY A 274 -5.46 10.23 13.75
N VAL A 275 -4.68 10.52 12.72
CA VAL A 275 -3.66 9.63 12.17
C VAL A 275 -2.31 10.31 12.29
N ALA A 276 -1.37 9.65 12.93
CA ALA A 276 -0.04 10.19 13.15
C ALA A 276 1.04 9.23 12.67
N LEU A 277 2.05 9.77 11.98
CA LEU A 277 3.28 9.04 11.64
C LEU A 277 4.40 9.57 12.54
N TYR A 278 5.09 8.69 13.26
CA TYR A 278 6.06 9.08 14.27
C TYR A 278 7.43 8.43 14.06
N CYS A 279 8.48 9.26 14.02
CA CYS A 279 9.87 8.86 13.99
C CYS A 279 10.61 9.31 15.27
N PRO A 280 11.00 8.40 16.18
CA PRO A 280 11.61 8.77 17.45
C PRO A 280 13.09 9.20 17.37
N ARG A 281 13.77 8.95 16.22
CA ARG A 281 15.23 9.05 16.11
C ARG A 281 15.66 9.94 14.96
N MET A 282 16.38 11.00 15.30
CA MET A 282 16.91 11.98 14.33
C MET A 282 18.12 11.46 13.55
N ASP A 283 18.84 10.48 14.09
CA ASP A 283 20.04 9.85 13.53
C ASP A 283 19.75 8.52 12.79
N CYS A 284 18.47 8.23 12.52
CA CYS A 284 18.04 7.00 11.87
C CYS A 284 18.50 6.94 10.40
N ASP A 285 19.09 5.82 9.99
CA ASP A 285 19.52 5.55 8.60
C ASP A 285 18.37 5.44 7.58
N ARG A 286 17.12 5.47 8.06
CA ARG A 286 15.90 5.45 7.26
C ARG A 286 15.20 6.80 7.22
N ARG A 287 15.80 7.87 7.76
CA ARG A 287 15.15 9.18 7.87
C ARG A 287 14.75 9.76 6.52
N ASP A 288 15.55 9.60 5.48
CA ASP A 288 15.19 10.04 4.12
C ASP A 288 13.90 9.38 3.63
N ALA A 289 13.65 8.12 4.02
CA ALA A 289 12.40 7.45 3.70
C ALA A 289 11.21 8.06 4.45
N TYR A 290 11.43 8.49 5.70
CA TYR A 290 10.42 9.19 6.49
C TYR A 290 10.07 10.55 5.86
N VAL A 291 11.06 11.35 5.49
CA VAL A 291 10.83 12.66 4.83
C VAL A 291 10.01 12.48 3.54
N LYS A 292 10.36 11.51 2.69
CA LYS A 292 9.60 11.22 1.47
C LYS A 292 8.16 10.78 1.73
N ILE A 293 7.90 9.98 2.78
CA ILE A 293 6.51 9.60 3.09
C ILE A 293 5.70 10.78 3.61
N VAL A 294 6.33 11.70 4.36
CA VAL A 294 5.65 12.91 4.86
C VAL A 294 5.20 13.77 3.69
N GLU A 295 6.07 13.98 2.70
CA GLU A 295 5.72 14.68 1.47
C GLU A 295 4.53 14.03 0.76
N GLU A 296 4.60 12.72 0.49
CA GLU A 296 3.50 12.01 -0.19
C GLU A 296 2.21 11.97 0.63
N ALA A 297 2.29 11.70 1.94
CA ALA A 297 1.13 11.61 2.83
C ALA A 297 0.46 12.97 3.07
N SER A 298 1.22 14.07 3.07
CA SER A 298 0.68 15.42 3.27
C SER A 298 -0.36 15.80 2.21
N LYS A 299 -0.28 15.21 1.02
CA LYS A 299 -1.25 15.38 -0.07
C LYS A 299 -2.66 14.93 0.33
N LEU A 300 -2.82 14.07 1.34
CA LEU A 300 -4.12 13.63 1.86
C LEU A 300 -4.77 14.62 2.84
N ALA A 301 -4.03 15.62 3.35
CA ALA A 301 -4.55 16.56 4.35
C ALA A 301 -5.87 17.24 3.95
N PRO A 302 -6.09 17.69 2.69
CA PRO A 302 -7.36 18.30 2.29
C PRO A 302 -8.57 17.38 2.44
N LEU A 303 -8.39 16.07 2.26
CA LEU A 303 -9.45 15.07 2.42
C LEU A 303 -9.66 14.72 3.88
N LEU A 304 -8.59 14.48 4.65
CA LEU A 304 -8.72 14.15 6.06
C LEU A 304 -9.30 15.30 6.88
N ASN A 305 -8.96 16.55 6.56
CA ASN A 305 -9.58 17.73 7.17
C ASN A 305 -11.10 17.80 6.90
N GLN A 306 -11.57 17.37 5.72
CA GLN A 306 -13.01 17.28 5.44
C GLN A 306 -13.70 16.20 6.27
N ALA A 307 -13.01 15.09 6.52
CA ALA A 307 -13.50 14.02 7.37
C ALA A 307 -13.41 14.36 8.87
N GLY A 308 -12.76 15.46 9.24
CA GLY A 308 -12.51 15.80 10.64
C GLY A 308 -11.47 14.89 11.31
N VAL A 309 -10.51 14.38 10.52
CA VAL A 309 -9.39 13.55 11.00
C VAL A 309 -8.11 14.35 10.95
N ALA A 310 -7.44 14.53 12.09
CA ALA A 310 -6.16 15.20 12.16
C ALA A 310 -5.06 14.33 11.52
N LEU A 311 -4.24 14.90 10.63
CA LEU A 311 -3.06 14.23 10.08
C LEU A 311 -1.79 14.88 10.63
N GLN A 312 -1.00 14.11 11.38
CA GLN A 312 0.20 14.63 12.06
C GLN A 312 1.46 13.85 11.67
N PHE A 313 2.58 14.58 11.56
CA PHE A 313 3.90 14.02 11.27
C PHE A 313 4.85 14.45 12.39
N LEU A 314 5.37 13.49 13.13
CA LEU A 314 6.05 13.71 14.41
C LEU A 314 7.48 13.18 14.37
N GLU A 315 8.43 13.97 14.86
CA GLU A 315 9.84 13.59 15.02
C GLU A 315 10.32 13.87 16.44
N GLY A 316 11.30 13.10 16.92
CA GLY A 316 11.98 13.34 18.20
C GLY A 316 11.37 12.57 19.39
N GLY A 317 11.44 13.13 20.58
CA GLY A 317 11.04 12.45 21.82
C GLY A 317 9.52 12.18 21.92
N PRO A 318 9.09 11.27 22.81
CA PRO A 318 7.68 10.90 22.97
C PRO A 318 6.79 12.06 23.47
N GLN A 319 7.38 13.13 24.03
CA GLN A 319 6.67 14.36 24.38
C GLN A 319 6.06 15.07 23.17
N ALA A 320 6.65 14.92 21.98
CA ALA A 320 6.07 15.45 20.74
C ALA A 320 4.72 14.80 20.46
N VAL A 321 4.57 13.50 20.76
CA VAL A 321 3.29 12.78 20.62
C VAL A 321 2.28 13.25 21.66
N ALA A 322 2.69 13.42 22.91
CA ALA A 322 1.79 13.93 23.96
C ALA A 322 1.25 15.32 23.62
N LYS A 323 2.11 16.24 23.18
CA LYS A 323 1.70 17.58 22.74
C LYS A 323 0.77 17.51 21.52
N ALA A 324 1.13 16.72 20.50
CA ALA A 324 0.31 16.58 19.31
C ALA A 324 -1.07 15.99 19.62
N ALA A 325 -1.17 15.09 20.61
CA ALA A 325 -2.44 14.55 21.07
C ALA A 325 -3.37 15.58 21.72
N GLU A 326 -2.83 16.65 22.33
CA GLU A 326 -3.64 17.76 22.88
C GLU A 326 -4.28 18.62 21.78
N GLU A 327 -3.73 18.61 20.57
CA GLU A 327 -4.22 19.38 19.41
C GLU A 327 -5.32 18.65 18.63
N VAL A 328 -5.60 17.38 18.96
CA VAL A 328 -6.64 16.58 18.29
C VAL A 328 -7.94 16.71 19.06
N GLU A 329 -8.98 17.11 18.34
CA GLU A 329 -10.35 17.16 18.87
C GLU A 329 -11.11 15.89 18.48
N VAL A 330 -12.13 15.52 19.27
CA VAL A 330 -13.01 14.40 18.90
C VAL A 330 -13.75 14.74 17.61
N GLY A 331 -13.45 13.99 16.55
CA GLY A 331 -13.98 14.16 15.21
C GLY A 331 -15.29 13.40 14.99
N GLY A 332 -15.95 13.70 13.88
CA GLY A 332 -17.29 13.22 13.54
C GLY A 332 -17.34 12.00 12.60
N VAL A 333 -16.24 11.24 12.41
CA VAL A 333 -16.25 10.13 11.44
C VAL A 333 -17.15 9.00 11.93
N GLY A 334 -18.37 8.92 11.40
CA GLY A 334 -19.37 7.89 11.73
C GLY A 334 -19.52 6.81 10.67
N THR A 335 -18.61 6.71 9.71
CA THR A 335 -18.71 5.74 8.61
C THR A 335 -18.31 4.35 9.07
N SER A 336 -19.10 3.33 8.69
CA SER A 336 -18.66 1.94 8.82
C SER A 336 -17.50 1.68 7.85
N PRO A 337 -16.42 1.00 8.28
CA PRO A 337 -15.26 0.76 7.41
C PRO A 337 -15.62 -0.08 6.19
N THR A 338 -15.10 0.27 5.01
CA THR A 338 -15.36 -0.48 3.77
C THR A 338 -14.74 -1.87 3.85
N PRO A 339 -15.43 -2.93 3.43
CA PRO A 339 -14.80 -4.23 3.23
C PRO A 339 -13.71 -4.13 2.14
N LEU A 340 -12.44 -4.34 2.50
CA LEU A 340 -11.34 -4.26 1.54
C LEU A 340 -11.24 -5.54 0.71
N THR A 341 -10.91 -5.39 -0.57
CA THR A 341 -10.81 -6.48 -1.55
C THR A 341 -9.37 -6.94 -1.80
N ILE A 342 -8.40 -6.32 -1.12
CA ILE A 342 -6.95 -6.49 -1.32
C ILE A 342 -6.52 -6.03 -2.73
N GLN A 343 -7.39 -5.29 -3.42
CA GLN A 343 -7.08 -4.60 -4.66
C GLN A 343 -6.78 -3.15 -4.32
N ARG A 344 -5.56 -2.92 -3.82
CA ARG A 344 -5.13 -1.64 -3.22
C ARG A 344 -5.62 -0.41 -3.97
N ARG A 345 -5.52 -0.41 -5.30
CA ARG A 345 -5.94 0.74 -6.11
C ARG A 345 -7.43 1.07 -5.95
N ARG A 346 -8.30 0.06 -5.98
CA ARG A 346 -9.75 0.23 -5.79
C ARG A 346 -10.06 0.56 -4.34
N ASP A 347 -9.48 -0.19 -3.41
CA ASP A 347 -9.65 -0.02 -1.97
C ASP A 347 -9.31 1.43 -1.55
N LEU A 348 -8.17 1.97 -2.03
CA LEU A 348 -7.77 3.36 -1.81
C LEU A 348 -8.83 4.37 -2.24
N LEU A 349 -9.41 4.18 -3.43
CA LEU A 349 -10.38 5.12 -3.97
C LEU A 349 -11.74 4.98 -3.30
N SER A 350 -12.14 3.77 -2.90
CA SER A 350 -13.36 3.54 -2.12
C SER A 350 -13.27 4.22 -0.75
N MET A 351 -12.16 4.01 -0.01
CA MET A 351 -11.95 4.68 1.28
C MET A 351 -11.90 6.20 1.11
N ALA A 352 -11.19 6.70 0.10
CA ALA A 352 -11.12 8.13 -0.15
C ALA A 352 -12.49 8.74 -0.50
N ALA A 353 -13.30 8.05 -1.30
CA ALA A 353 -14.65 8.51 -1.66
C ALA A 353 -15.57 8.59 -0.43
N ASN A 354 -15.49 7.63 0.49
CA ASN A 354 -16.30 7.64 1.71
C ASN A 354 -15.93 8.76 2.69
N LEU A 355 -14.64 9.13 2.73
CA LEU A 355 -14.15 10.24 3.55
C LEU A 355 -14.38 11.61 2.90
N CYS A 356 -14.78 11.63 1.62
CA CYS A 356 -14.93 12.85 0.84
C CYS A 356 -16.34 13.43 1.00
N SER A 357 -16.46 14.64 1.54
CA SER A 357 -17.77 15.31 1.69
C SER A 357 -18.04 16.35 0.58
N ARG A 358 -16.98 16.88 -0.02
CA ARG A 358 -17.04 17.83 -1.15
C ARG A 358 -15.92 17.54 -2.15
N PRO A 359 -16.10 17.89 -3.44
CA PRO A 359 -15.09 17.62 -4.45
C PRO A 359 -13.70 18.13 -4.04
N VAL A 360 -12.68 17.29 -4.22
CA VAL A 360 -11.30 17.58 -3.84
C VAL A 360 -10.32 17.00 -4.85
N THR A 361 -9.31 17.80 -5.22
CA THR A 361 -8.21 17.32 -6.06
C THR A 361 -7.03 16.95 -5.17
N ILE A 362 -6.66 15.68 -5.20
CA ILE A 362 -5.45 15.16 -4.54
C ILE A 362 -4.49 14.69 -5.63
N GLU A 363 -3.33 15.34 -5.70
CA GLU A 363 -2.27 14.96 -6.62
C GLU A 363 -1.87 13.50 -6.39
N GLY A 364 -1.93 12.67 -7.43
CA GLY A 364 -1.53 11.26 -7.36
C GLY A 364 -2.65 10.28 -7.01
N LEU A 365 -3.84 10.77 -6.60
CA LEU A 365 -4.97 9.94 -6.18
C LEU A 365 -5.88 9.55 -7.33
N LEU A 366 -6.40 10.48 -8.10
CA LEU A 366 -7.33 10.20 -9.20
C LEU A 366 -6.81 10.82 -10.49
N TYR A 367 -7.11 10.18 -11.62
CA TYR A 367 -6.62 10.62 -12.93
C TYR A 367 -7.76 10.63 -13.93
N ALA A 368 -7.71 11.61 -14.84
CA ALA A 368 -8.55 11.70 -16.01
C ALA A 368 -7.69 11.61 -17.27
N VAL A 369 -8.30 11.09 -18.33
CA VAL A 369 -7.67 10.93 -19.64
C VAL A 369 -8.49 11.72 -20.64
N GLU A 370 -7.82 12.65 -21.32
CA GLU A 370 -8.37 13.41 -22.44
C GLU A 370 -7.98 12.76 -23.76
N VAL A 371 -8.92 12.69 -24.70
CA VAL A 371 -8.71 12.15 -26.04
C VAL A 371 -9.08 13.21 -27.07
N GLY A 372 -8.10 13.61 -27.87
CA GLY A 372 -8.27 14.59 -28.94
C GLY A 372 -8.95 14.02 -30.19
N GLN A 373 -9.34 14.93 -31.08
CA GLN A 373 -9.98 14.61 -32.36
C GLN A 373 -9.08 13.80 -33.31
N GLY A 374 -7.75 13.85 -33.13
CA GLY A 374 -6.80 13.05 -33.90
C GLY A 374 -6.79 11.55 -33.58
N CYS A 375 -7.42 11.10 -32.50
CA CYS A 375 -7.49 9.67 -32.19
C CYS A 375 -8.22 8.89 -33.31
N THR A 376 -7.77 7.67 -33.59
CA THR A 376 -8.34 6.82 -34.64
C THR A 376 -9.10 5.62 -34.08
N LEU A 377 -9.24 5.53 -32.75
CA LEU A 377 -9.80 4.36 -32.06
C LEU A 377 -9.11 3.04 -32.46
N CYS A 378 -7.80 3.07 -32.75
CA CYS A 378 -7.01 1.89 -33.10
C CYS A 378 -6.85 0.85 -31.97
N GLY A 379 -7.21 1.21 -30.73
CA GLY A 379 -7.23 0.28 -29.59
C GLY A 379 -5.89 0.00 -28.92
N VAL A 380 -4.75 0.47 -29.44
CA VAL A 380 -3.42 0.19 -28.86
C VAL A 380 -3.32 0.58 -27.39
N CYS A 381 -3.90 1.73 -26.99
CA CYS A 381 -3.91 2.18 -25.60
C CYS A 381 -4.75 1.29 -24.68
N ALA A 382 -5.86 0.74 -25.17
CA ALA A 382 -6.72 -0.18 -24.43
C ALA A 382 -6.03 -1.55 -24.30
N GLU A 383 -5.47 -2.07 -25.38
CA GLU A 383 -4.75 -3.34 -25.37
C GLU A 383 -3.59 -3.28 -24.40
N LYS A 384 -2.79 -2.21 -24.43
CA LYS A 384 -1.57 -2.12 -23.63
C LYS A 384 -1.75 -1.59 -22.20
N CYS A 385 -2.96 -1.16 -21.81
CA CYS A 385 -3.18 -0.64 -20.47
C CYS A 385 -2.88 -1.73 -19.42
N PRO A 386 -1.86 -1.58 -18.56
CA PRO A 386 -1.45 -2.65 -17.64
C PRO A 386 -2.51 -2.94 -16.58
N MET A 387 -3.30 -1.93 -16.21
CA MET A 387 -4.35 -2.02 -15.21
C MET A 387 -5.72 -2.39 -15.80
N GLY A 388 -5.85 -2.49 -17.13
CA GLY A 388 -7.14 -2.65 -17.78
C GLY A 388 -8.09 -1.45 -17.53
N ALA A 389 -7.55 -0.24 -17.42
CA ALA A 389 -8.37 0.96 -17.20
C ALA A 389 -9.03 1.47 -18.49
N LEU A 390 -8.52 1.09 -19.67
CA LEU A 390 -9.05 1.49 -20.97
C LEU A 390 -9.57 0.26 -21.71
N HIS A 391 -10.75 0.37 -22.31
CA HIS A 391 -11.36 -0.71 -23.10
C HIS A 391 -11.99 -0.17 -24.38
N LEU A 392 -11.74 -0.85 -25.49
CA LEU A 392 -12.45 -0.62 -26.74
C LEU A 392 -13.71 -1.51 -26.73
N VAL A 393 -14.87 -0.89 -26.83
CA VAL A 393 -16.17 -1.56 -26.88
C VAL A 393 -16.69 -1.45 -28.30
N GLU A 394 -16.84 -2.61 -28.96
CA GLU A 394 -17.38 -2.72 -30.31
C GLU A 394 -18.87 -3.04 -30.24
N GLY A 395 -19.70 -2.16 -30.78
CA GLY A 395 -21.12 -2.38 -31.01
C GLY A 395 -21.43 -2.64 -32.49
N GLU A 396 -22.71 -2.80 -32.83
CA GLU A 396 -23.14 -3.05 -34.22
C GLU A 396 -22.95 -1.85 -35.15
N GLU A 397 -23.06 -0.62 -34.63
CA GLU A 397 -22.97 0.62 -35.40
C GLU A 397 -21.81 1.54 -34.96
N LEU A 398 -21.39 1.44 -33.69
CA LEU A 398 -20.43 2.35 -33.07
C LEU A 398 -19.32 1.57 -32.37
N THR A 399 -18.10 2.09 -32.44
CA THR A 399 -16.99 1.70 -31.58
C THR A 399 -16.70 2.80 -30.58
N SER A 400 -16.56 2.46 -29.30
CA SER A 400 -16.33 3.43 -28.23
C SER A 400 -15.11 3.06 -27.38
N LEU A 401 -14.23 4.03 -27.13
CA LEU A 401 -13.17 3.91 -26.14
C LEU A 401 -13.71 4.32 -24.77
N THR A 402 -13.70 3.38 -23.82
CA THR A 402 -14.18 3.56 -22.45
C THR A 402 -13.02 3.59 -21.45
N PHE A 403 -13.22 4.30 -20.34
CA PHE A 403 -12.22 4.50 -19.31
C PHE A 403 -12.79 4.32 -17.90
N ARG A 404 -12.11 3.50 -17.11
CA ARG A 404 -12.38 3.25 -15.70
C ARG A 404 -11.35 3.94 -14.81
N ARG A 405 -11.79 4.94 -14.06
CA ARG A 405 -10.92 5.74 -13.20
C ARG A 405 -10.39 4.94 -12.01
N ASP A 406 -11.21 4.03 -11.49
CA ASP A 406 -10.87 3.17 -10.35
C ASP A 406 -9.71 2.21 -10.59
N LEU A 407 -9.37 1.94 -11.86
CA LEU A 407 -8.26 1.07 -12.25
C LEU A 407 -7.00 1.87 -12.64
N CYS A 408 -7.17 3.11 -13.08
CA CYS A 408 -6.06 3.91 -13.60
C CYS A 408 -5.09 4.30 -12.49
N VAL A 409 -3.82 3.94 -12.60
CA VAL A 409 -2.75 4.33 -11.66
C VAL A 409 -1.92 5.52 -12.13
N GLY A 410 -2.29 6.15 -13.25
CA GLY A 410 -1.56 7.32 -13.75
C GLY A 410 -0.16 7.01 -14.30
N CYS A 411 0.08 5.81 -14.85
CA CYS A 411 1.39 5.42 -15.38
C CYS A 411 1.80 6.15 -16.68
N GLY A 412 0.85 6.77 -17.39
CA GLY A 412 1.13 7.51 -18.64
C GLY A 412 1.36 6.63 -19.88
N TYR A 413 1.40 5.30 -19.76
CA TYR A 413 1.69 4.42 -20.89
C TYR A 413 0.75 4.60 -22.09
N CYS A 414 -0.52 4.89 -21.85
CA CYS A 414 -1.50 5.17 -22.92
C CYS A 414 -1.15 6.40 -23.77
N VAL A 415 -0.46 7.39 -23.20
CA VAL A 415 0.03 8.57 -23.91
C VAL A 415 1.24 8.21 -24.75
N GLU A 416 2.19 7.48 -24.17
CA GLU A 416 3.43 7.06 -24.83
C GLU A 416 3.19 6.17 -26.05
N VAL A 417 2.26 5.22 -25.97
CA VAL A 417 2.00 4.28 -27.09
C VAL A 417 1.03 4.80 -28.15
N CYS A 418 0.51 6.03 -28.00
CA CYS A 418 -0.48 6.55 -28.94
C CYS A 418 0.19 6.99 -30.25
N PRO A 419 -0.05 6.30 -31.40
CA PRO A 419 0.61 6.65 -32.66
C PRO A 419 0.17 7.99 -33.23
N GLU A 420 -0.98 8.50 -32.78
CA GLU A 420 -1.54 9.80 -33.21
C GLU A 420 -1.25 10.93 -32.21
N SER A 421 -0.52 10.65 -31.12
CA SER A 421 -0.26 11.61 -30.04
C SER A 421 -1.53 12.30 -29.51
N ALA A 422 -2.65 11.58 -29.50
CA ALA A 422 -3.98 12.15 -29.29
C ALA A 422 -4.46 12.05 -27.83
N MET A 423 -3.64 11.56 -26.90
CA MET A 423 -4.04 11.32 -25.51
C MET A 423 -3.27 12.22 -24.54
N LYS A 424 -3.95 12.67 -23.48
CA LYS A 424 -3.34 13.35 -22.34
C LYS A 424 -3.86 12.75 -21.04
N ILE A 425 -3.03 12.75 -20.00
CA ILE A 425 -3.41 12.32 -18.65
C ILE A 425 -3.12 13.44 -17.66
N HIS A 426 -4.05 13.70 -16.75
CA HIS A 426 -3.90 14.73 -15.73
C HIS A 426 -4.58 14.31 -14.41
N PRO A 427 -4.20 14.90 -13.26
CA PRO A 427 -4.90 14.70 -12.00
C PRO A 427 -6.38 15.09 -12.11
N ALA A 428 -7.25 14.29 -11.53
CA ALA A 428 -8.69 14.52 -11.54
C ALA A 428 -9.23 14.82 -10.14
N GLU A 429 -10.33 15.54 -10.09
CA GLU A 429 -11.09 15.78 -8.88
C GLU A 429 -11.84 14.53 -8.45
N LEU A 430 -11.76 14.19 -7.16
CA LEU A 430 -12.57 13.17 -6.52
C LEU A 430 -13.88 13.82 -6.04
N ASP A 431 -14.97 13.57 -6.75
CA ASP A 431 -16.32 13.98 -6.34
C ASP A 431 -17.06 12.80 -5.69
N PRO A 432 -17.53 12.90 -4.43
CA PRO A 432 -18.25 11.82 -3.75
C PRO A 432 -19.59 11.44 -4.41
N ARG A 433 -20.12 12.28 -5.30
CA ARG A 433 -21.36 12.03 -6.05
C ARG A 433 -21.11 11.16 -7.29
N GLU A 434 -19.84 11.00 -7.68
CA GLU A 434 -19.45 10.23 -8.84
C GLU A 434 -18.87 8.89 -8.43
N ASP A 435 -19.32 7.82 -9.07
CA ASP A 435 -18.71 6.50 -8.91
C ASP A 435 -17.48 6.38 -9.84
N PRO A 436 -16.26 6.22 -9.29
CA PRO A 436 -15.04 6.08 -10.11
C PRO A 436 -14.97 4.76 -10.89
N SER A 437 -15.78 3.76 -10.50
CA SER A 437 -15.83 2.45 -11.15
C SER A 437 -16.68 2.44 -12.42
N LYS A 438 -17.58 3.43 -12.57
CA LYS A 438 -18.42 3.57 -13.77
C LYS A 438 -17.56 3.91 -14.99
N PRO A 439 -17.61 3.10 -16.06
CA PRO A 439 -16.90 3.40 -17.30
C PRO A 439 -17.40 4.71 -17.91
N ARG A 440 -16.46 5.56 -18.34
CA ARG A 440 -16.73 6.79 -19.10
C ARG A 440 -16.36 6.61 -20.55
N VAL A 441 -17.23 7.00 -21.48
CA VAL A 441 -16.88 7.05 -22.90
C VAL A 441 -15.99 8.27 -23.15
N LEU A 442 -14.75 8.04 -23.59
CA LEU A 442 -13.81 9.11 -23.92
C LEU A 442 -13.97 9.58 -25.37
N ARG A 443 -14.28 8.63 -26.25
CA ARG A 443 -14.53 8.89 -27.67
C ARG A 443 -15.32 7.74 -28.28
N SER A 444 -16.20 8.06 -29.21
CA SER A 444 -16.92 7.10 -30.05
C SER A 444 -16.77 7.48 -31.52
N ASP A 445 -16.93 6.50 -32.40
CA ASP A 445 -16.95 6.69 -33.84
C ASP A 445 -17.85 5.65 -34.50
N GLU A 446 -18.39 6.01 -35.66
CA GLU A 446 -19.18 5.10 -36.49
C GLU A 446 -18.28 4.07 -37.16
N LEU A 447 -18.85 2.91 -37.47
CA LEU A 447 -18.16 1.89 -38.26
C LEU A 447 -18.16 2.26 -39.75
N ALA A 448 -16.98 2.28 -40.36
CA ALA A 448 -16.87 2.30 -41.81
C ALA A 448 -17.43 1.00 -42.38
N ARG A 449 -18.22 1.13 -43.44
CA ARG A 449 -18.84 0.01 -44.15
C ARG A 449 -18.11 -0.26 -45.47
N CYS A 450 -18.02 -1.54 -45.82
CA CYS A 450 -17.47 -2.00 -47.08
C CYS A 450 -18.22 -1.40 -48.26
N VAL A 451 -17.49 -0.78 -49.18
CA VAL A 451 -18.08 -0.16 -50.38
C VAL A 451 -18.71 -1.17 -51.34
N GLU A 452 -18.43 -2.46 -51.20
CA GLU A 452 -19.01 -3.53 -52.02
C GLU A 452 -20.20 -4.24 -51.37
N CYS A 453 -20.07 -4.64 -50.10
CA CYS A 453 -21.06 -5.50 -49.43
C CYS A 453 -21.74 -4.87 -48.20
N GLY A 454 -21.34 -3.66 -47.80
CA GLY A 454 -21.90 -2.96 -46.63
C GLY A 454 -21.48 -3.51 -45.25
N ALA A 455 -20.68 -4.59 -45.21
CA ALA A 455 -20.19 -5.17 -43.96
C ALA A 455 -19.29 -4.18 -43.18
N PRO A 456 -19.34 -4.15 -41.84
CA PRO A 456 -18.49 -3.30 -41.03
C PRO A 456 -17.01 -3.69 -41.17
N ILE A 457 -16.13 -2.69 -41.25
CA ILE A 457 -14.68 -2.87 -41.35
C ILE A 457 -13.99 -2.55 -40.02
N GLY A 458 -14.40 -1.45 -39.39
CA GLY A 458 -13.78 -0.90 -38.19
C GLY A 458 -14.10 0.60 -38.05
N PRO A 459 -13.51 1.29 -37.07
CA PRO A 459 -13.77 2.72 -36.85
C PRO A 459 -13.49 3.54 -38.11
N LYS A 460 -14.42 4.43 -38.46
CA LYS A 460 -14.33 5.26 -39.67
C LYS A 460 -13.05 6.10 -39.68
N SER A 461 -12.70 6.71 -38.55
CA SER A 461 -11.47 7.46 -38.34
C SER A 461 -10.21 6.62 -38.59
N LEU A 462 -10.18 5.34 -38.18
CA LEU A 462 -9.08 4.43 -38.47
C LEU A 462 -8.96 4.14 -39.96
N VAL A 463 -10.06 3.72 -40.58
CA VAL A 463 -10.09 3.35 -42.00
C VAL A 463 -9.70 4.55 -42.87
N MET A 464 -10.23 5.73 -42.56
CA MET A 464 -9.90 6.95 -43.30
C MET A 464 -8.46 7.41 -43.05
N ALA A 465 -7.92 7.25 -41.85
CA ALA A 465 -6.51 7.56 -41.58
C ALA A 465 -5.57 6.66 -42.40
N VAL A 466 -5.86 5.35 -42.47
CA VAL A 466 -5.09 4.39 -43.29
C VAL A 466 -5.21 4.73 -44.78
N TYR A 467 -6.42 4.97 -45.27
CA TYR A 467 -6.66 5.38 -46.66
C TYR A 467 -5.86 6.64 -47.04
N THR A 468 -5.89 7.66 -46.17
CA THR A 468 -5.22 8.95 -46.43
C THR A 468 -3.70 8.79 -46.43
N ARG A 469 -3.13 7.99 -45.52
CA ARG A 469 -1.69 7.68 -45.48
C ARG A 469 -1.23 6.92 -46.72
N LEU A 470 -1.99 5.91 -47.16
CA LEU A 470 -1.66 5.14 -48.37
C LEU A 470 -1.72 6.01 -49.63
N LYS A 471 -2.72 6.89 -49.75
CA LYS A 471 -2.79 7.87 -50.84
C LYS A 471 -1.62 8.84 -50.82
N ALA A 472 -1.24 9.36 -49.65
CA ALA A 472 -0.10 10.27 -49.53
C ALA A 472 1.23 9.62 -49.95
N GLN A 473 1.35 8.29 -49.85
CA GLN A 473 2.50 7.51 -50.31
C GLN A 473 2.42 7.08 -51.78
N GLY A 474 1.39 7.51 -52.53
CA GLY A 474 1.18 7.14 -53.93
C GLY A 474 0.68 5.70 -54.14
N MET A 475 0.16 5.05 -53.10
CA MET A 475 -0.33 3.67 -53.16
C MET A 475 -1.86 3.62 -53.37
N ASP A 476 -2.35 4.19 -54.47
CA ASP A 476 -3.80 4.38 -54.70
C ASP A 476 -4.61 3.08 -54.65
N LYS A 477 -4.14 2.02 -55.32
CA LYS A 477 -4.81 0.70 -55.29
C LYS A 477 -4.91 0.12 -53.87
N ALA A 478 -3.86 0.30 -53.06
CA ALA A 478 -3.86 -0.16 -51.68
C ALA A 478 -4.82 0.67 -50.82
N ALA A 479 -4.91 1.98 -51.08
CA ALA A 479 -5.85 2.87 -50.40
C ALA A 479 -7.31 2.44 -50.67
N GLU A 480 -7.68 2.20 -51.92
CA GLU A 480 -9.03 1.70 -52.28
C GLU A 480 -9.33 0.35 -51.62
N THR A 481 -8.33 -0.53 -51.56
CA THR A 481 -8.46 -1.84 -50.88
C THR A 481 -8.73 -1.68 -49.38
N ALA A 482 -8.26 -0.61 -48.73
CA ALA A 482 -8.52 -0.34 -47.32
C ALA A 482 -10.01 -0.09 -47.02
N LEU A 483 -10.81 0.29 -48.02
CA LEU A 483 -12.27 0.52 -47.92
C LEU A 483 -13.11 -0.75 -48.10
N LEU A 484 -12.47 -1.92 -48.24
CA LEU A 484 -13.13 -3.22 -48.39
C LEU A 484 -13.02 -4.04 -47.10
N CYS A 485 -13.99 -4.93 -46.84
CA CYS A 485 -13.90 -5.92 -45.77
C CYS A 485 -12.93 -7.07 -46.15
N GLN A 486 -12.52 -7.89 -45.17
CA GLN A 486 -11.57 -8.99 -45.37
C GLN A 486 -12.00 -9.96 -46.50
N GLN A 487 -13.30 -10.28 -46.59
CA GLN A 487 -13.84 -11.18 -47.61
C GLN A 487 -13.79 -10.58 -49.02
N CYS A 488 -14.23 -9.32 -49.18
CA CYS A 488 -14.16 -8.61 -50.46
C CYS A 488 -12.73 -8.38 -50.93
N ARG A 489 -11.79 -8.08 -50.00
CA ARG A 489 -10.35 -7.98 -50.33
C ARG A 489 -9.81 -9.30 -50.89
N ALA A 490 -10.10 -10.42 -50.22
CA ALA A 490 -9.65 -11.73 -50.65
C ALA A 490 -10.21 -12.09 -52.04
N LYS A 491 -11.49 -11.80 -52.29
CA LYS A 491 -12.15 -12.02 -53.58
C LYS A 491 -11.47 -11.23 -54.71
N LYS A 492 -11.24 -9.92 -54.52
CA LYS A 492 -10.57 -9.08 -55.50
C LYS A 492 -9.11 -9.46 -55.76
N MET A 493 -8.40 -9.92 -54.74
CA MET A 493 -7.03 -10.42 -54.93
C MET A 493 -7.00 -11.68 -55.80
N LEU A 494 -7.97 -12.58 -55.64
CA LEU A 494 -8.10 -13.77 -56.49
C LEU A 494 -8.49 -13.43 -57.93
N GLU A 495 -9.43 -12.49 -58.11
CA GLU A 495 -9.86 -12.00 -59.43
C GLU A 495 -8.76 -11.24 -60.18
N GLY A 496 -7.79 -10.63 -59.47
CA GLY A 496 -6.64 -9.95 -60.09
C GLY A 496 -5.44 -10.86 -60.39
N LEU A 497 -5.47 -12.12 -59.97
CA LEU A 497 -4.45 -13.15 -60.26
C LEU A 497 -4.85 -14.09 -61.41
N ALA A 498 -6.14 -14.08 -61.79
CA ALA A 498 -6.71 -14.77 -62.95
C ALA A 498 -6.68 -13.84 -64.18
#